data_AF-A0A2Z4V079-F1
#
_entry.id   AF-A0A2Z4V079-F1
#
_cell.length_a   1.000
_cell.length_b   1.000
_cell.length_c   1.000
_cell.angle_alpha   90.00
_cell.angle_beta   90.00
_cell.angle_gamma   90.00
#
_symmetry.space_group_name_H-M   'P 1'
#
loop_
_entity.id
_entity.type
_entity.pdbx_description
1 polymer ?
#
loop_
_entity_poly.entity_id
_entity_poly.type
_entity_poly.pdbx_seq_one_letter_code
_entity_poly.pdbx_strand_id
1 'polypeptide(L)'
;MSEPFASGEDHPACGICPSKRLPREAFVVYDRPSWECPFNPADGWRYTADGTPACVHPHKIGVEPDRIAPPPKPIALDDEPAATPRPRRRWLPSFLAR
;
A
#
# COMPACT_ATOMS: atom_id res chain seq x y z
N MET A 1 11.89 26.68 -0.06
CA MET A 1 11.42 25.32 0.28
C MET A 1 10.88 24.75 -1.01
N SER A 2 11.33 23.57 -1.45
CA SER A 2 10.80 22.97 -2.68
C SER A 2 9.33 22.64 -2.51
N GLU A 3 8.52 22.99 -3.50
CA GLU A 3 7.07 22.82 -3.45
C GLU A 3 6.69 21.34 -3.64
N PRO A 4 5.55 20.88 -3.09
CA PRO A 4 5.02 19.55 -3.37
C PRO A 4 4.80 19.34 -4.87
N PHE A 5 5.08 18.14 -5.37
CA PHE A 5 4.83 17.80 -6.78
C PHE A 5 3.34 17.84 -7.15
N ALA A 6 2.48 17.34 -6.26
CA ALA A 6 1.03 17.35 -6.45
C ALA A 6 0.39 18.42 -5.56
N SER A 7 0.44 19.67 -6.02
CA SER A 7 -0.26 20.81 -5.42
C SER A 7 -1.45 21.21 -6.31
N GLY A 8 -2.66 20.74 -6.00
CA GLY A 8 -3.89 21.12 -6.74
C GLY A 8 -4.77 19.94 -7.10
N GLU A 9 -5.78 20.20 -7.94
CA GLU A 9 -6.72 19.19 -8.46
C GLU A 9 -6.13 18.40 -9.65
N ASP A 10 -5.01 18.86 -10.22
CA ASP A 10 -4.36 18.28 -11.41
C ASP A 10 -3.89 16.83 -11.24
N HIS A 11 -3.72 16.39 -10.00
CA HIS A 11 -3.30 15.04 -9.68
C HIS A 11 -4.24 14.41 -8.65
N PRO A 12 -5.04 13.38 -9.01
CA PRO A 12 -5.87 12.62 -8.06
C PRO A 12 -5.02 11.69 -7.19
N ALA A 13 -3.95 12.23 -6.62
CA ALA A 13 -3.03 11.54 -5.75
C ALA A 13 -3.73 11.06 -4.47
N CYS A 14 -3.35 9.87 -3.99
CA CYS A 14 -3.85 9.31 -2.74
C CYS A 14 -3.61 10.26 -1.56
N GLY A 15 -4.42 10.18 -0.50
CA GLY A 15 -4.26 11.01 0.70
C GLY A 15 -2.87 10.91 1.35
N ILE A 16 -2.24 9.74 1.26
CA ILE A 16 -0.91 9.42 1.80
C ILE A 16 0.21 9.52 0.75
N CYS A 17 -0.05 10.07 -0.44
CA CYS A 17 0.95 10.09 -1.51
C CYS A 17 2.13 11.00 -1.15
N PRO A 18 3.40 10.57 -1.32
CA PRO A 18 4.56 11.43 -1.06
C PRO A 18 4.55 12.70 -1.93
N SER A 19 4.01 12.65 -3.14
CA SER A 19 3.89 13.81 -4.03
C SER A 19 3.09 14.98 -3.43
N LYS A 20 2.22 14.74 -2.44
CA LYS A 20 1.46 15.81 -1.76
C LYS A 20 2.30 16.59 -0.75
N ARG A 21 3.48 16.09 -0.41
CA ARG A 21 4.37 16.71 0.61
C ARG A 21 5.77 16.97 0.10
N LEU A 22 6.19 16.29 -0.96
CA LEU A 22 7.57 16.29 -1.45
C LEU A 22 7.63 16.73 -2.92
N PRO A 23 8.74 17.40 -3.32
CA PRO A 23 9.02 17.67 -4.73
C PRO A 23 9.32 16.37 -5.50
N ARG A 24 9.30 16.42 -6.83
CA ARG A 24 9.41 15.24 -7.70
C ARG A 24 10.69 14.43 -7.46
N GLU A 25 11.80 15.13 -7.24
CA GLU A 25 13.13 14.56 -7.02
C GLU A 25 13.32 13.90 -5.65
N ALA A 26 12.40 14.11 -4.71
CA ALA A 26 12.50 13.59 -3.35
C ALA A 26 11.74 12.27 -3.13
N PHE A 27 11.15 11.70 -4.18
CA PHE A 27 10.52 10.39 -4.14
C PHE A 27 10.71 9.63 -5.45
N VAL A 28 10.58 8.31 -5.37
CA VAL A 28 10.65 7.40 -6.53
C VAL A 28 9.27 6.87 -6.86
N VAL A 29 9.02 6.58 -8.14
CA VAL A 29 7.77 6.01 -8.63
C VAL A 29 8.02 4.62 -9.18
N TYR A 30 7.39 3.62 -8.55
CA TYR A 30 7.34 2.26 -9.06
C TYR A 30 6.07 2.05 -9.90
N ASP A 31 6.15 1.18 -10.91
CA ASP A 31 4.99 0.77 -11.72
C ASP A 31 3.92 0.03 -10.90
N ARG A 32 4.32 -0.72 -9.87
CA ARG A 32 3.44 -1.44 -8.94
C ARG A 32 4.08 -1.64 -7.56
N PRO A 33 3.31 -2.03 -6.53
CA PRO A 33 3.87 -2.39 -5.23
C PRO A 33 4.92 -3.52 -5.32
N SER A 34 6.00 -3.38 -4.55
CA SER A 34 7.11 -4.34 -4.49
C SER A 34 7.52 -4.64 -3.05
N TRP A 35 8.16 -5.80 -2.87
CA TRP A 35 8.85 -6.16 -1.62
C TRP A 35 10.13 -5.32 -1.40
N GLU A 36 10.65 -4.67 -2.44
CA GLU A 36 11.76 -3.70 -2.32
C GLU A 36 11.34 -2.36 -1.71
N CYS A 37 10.03 -2.07 -1.68
CA CYS A 37 9.47 -0.86 -1.11
C CYS A 37 8.34 -1.17 -0.10
N PRO A 38 8.68 -1.75 1.08
CA PRO A 38 7.70 -2.11 2.09
C PRO A 38 6.93 -0.88 2.59
N PHE A 39 5.68 -1.11 2.98
CA PHE A 39 4.82 -0.11 3.59
C PHE A 39 5.22 0.08 5.06
N ASN A 40 5.41 1.34 5.46
CA ASN A 40 5.66 1.75 6.83
C ASN A 40 4.33 2.23 7.47
N PRO A 41 3.82 1.53 8.48
CA PRO A 41 2.57 1.91 9.15
C PRO A 41 2.68 3.16 10.03
N ALA A 42 3.91 3.59 10.39
CA ALA A 42 4.09 4.76 11.25
C ALA A 42 3.71 6.08 10.56
N ASP A 43 3.94 6.18 9.26
CA ASP A 43 3.70 7.39 8.45
C ASP A 43 2.80 7.15 7.22
N GLY A 44 2.54 5.89 6.88
CA GLY A 44 1.71 5.48 5.75
C GLY A 44 2.44 5.53 4.41
N TRP A 45 3.77 5.65 4.37
CA TRP A 45 4.55 5.68 3.13
C TRP A 45 5.18 4.32 2.83
N ARG A 46 5.66 4.17 1.59
CA ARG A 46 6.54 3.06 1.20
C ARG A 46 7.95 3.59 1.06
N TYR A 47 8.96 2.78 1.35
CA TYR A 47 10.35 3.22 1.32
C TYR A 47 11.23 2.24 0.59
N THR A 48 12.10 2.75 -0.29
CA THR A 48 13.23 1.98 -0.83
C THR A 48 14.21 1.57 0.28
N ALA A 49 15.12 0.65 -0.03
CA ALA A 49 16.20 0.24 0.88
C ALA A 49 17.04 1.43 1.38
N ASP A 50 17.18 2.47 0.58
CA ASP A 50 17.94 3.68 0.90
C ASP A 50 17.14 4.72 1.70
N GLY A 51 15.89 4.41 2.07
CA GLY A 51 15.01 5.30 2.83
C GLY A 51 14.32 6.37 1.99
N THR A 52 14.39 6.32 0.65
CA THR A 52 13.63 7.23 -0.22
C THR A 52 12.15 6.83 -0.25
N PRO A 53 11.21 7.75 -0.01
CA PRO A 53 9.78 7.51 -0.17
C PRO A 53 9.41 7.05 -1.58
N ALA A 54 8.45 6.14 -1.68
CA ALA A 54 8.02 5.52 -2.93
C ALA A 54 6.52 5.68 -3.17
N CYS A 55 6.16 6.16 -4.36
CA CYS A 55 4.81 6.06 -4.90
C CYS A 55 4.71 4.79 -5.77
N VAL A 56 3.54 4.16 -5.78
CA VAL A 56 3.24 2.95 -6.59
C VAL A 56 2.08 3.17 -7.56
N HIS A 57 1.73 4.44 -7.81
CA HIS A 57 0.59 4.82 -8.63
C HIS A 57 1.00 5.90 -9.66
N PRO A 58 1.84 5.55 -10.66
CA PRO A 58 2.31 6.50 -11.68
C PRO A 58 1.16 7.22 -12.38
N HIS A 59 0.11 6.48 -12.75
CA HIS A 59 -1.09 7.01 -13.41
C HIS A 59 -1.86 8.04 -12.57
N LYS A 60 -1.77 8.00 -11.23
CA LYS A 60 -2.48 8.97 -10.36
C LYS A 60 -1.78 10.32 -10.28
N ILE A 61 -0.50 10.37 -10.61
CA ILE A 61 0.33 11.58 -10.56
C ILE A 61 0.85 11.97 -11.95
N GLY A 62 0.39 11.27 -13.01
CA GLY A 62 0.69 11.62 -14.40
C GLY A 62 2.15 11.47 -14.82
N VAL A 63 2.91 10.55 -14.21
CA VAL A 63 4.33 10.33 -14.53
C VAL A 63 4.60 8.91 -14.99
N GLU A 64 5.64 8.72 -15.80
CA GLU A 64 6.19 7.40 -16.06
C GLU A 64 6.88 6.83 -14.81
N PRO A 65 6.87 5.49 -14.63
CA PRO A 65 7.56 4.87 -13.52
C PRO A 65 9.08 5.04 -13.66
N ASP A 66 9.73 5.45 -12.57
CA ASP A 66 11.20 5.48 -12.46
C ASP A 66 11.78 4.06 -12.39
N ARG A 67 11.03 3.12 -11.81
CA ARG A 67 11.46 1.74 -11.57
C ARG A 67 10.35 0.74 -11.88
N ILE A 68 10.74 -0.39 -12.43
CA ILE A 68 9.86 -1.55 -12.61
C ILE A 68 10.04 -2.49 -11.43
N ALA A 69 8.96 -2.79 -10.74
CA ALA A 69 8.97 -3.70 -9.61
C ALA A 69 9.43 -5.11 -10.06
N PRO A 70 10.33 -5.75 -9.30
CA PRO A 70 10.73 -7.12 -9.56
C PRO A 70 9.55 -8.09 -9.44
N PRO A 71 9.65 -9.28 -10.07
CA PRO A 71 8.66 -10.34 -9.89
C PRO A 71 8.37 -10.62 -8.41
N PRO A 72 7.14 -11.03 -8.07
CA PRO A 72 6.81 -11.42 -6.70
C PRO A 72 7.73 -12.55 -6.23
N LYS A 73 8.12 -12.51 -4.96
CA LYS A 73 8.88 -13.61 -4.36
C LYS A 73 8.00 -14.87 -4.33
N PRO A 74 8.56 -16.06 -4.57
CA PRO A 74 7.87 -17.31 -4.28
C PRO A 74 7.42 -17.31 -2.82
N ILE A 75 6.13 -17.56 -2.60
CA ILE A 75 5.58 -17.70 -1.26
C ILE A 75 5.84 -19.15 -0.88
N ALA A 76 6.60 -19.40 0.19
CA ALA A 76 6.62 -20.73 0.80
C ALA A 76 5.21 -20.96 1.35
N LEU A 77 4.47 -21.89 0.72
CA LEU A 77 3.25 -22.41 1.31
C LEU A 77 3.71 -23.32 2.46
N ASP A 78 3.90 -22.74 3.65
CA ASP A 78 3.95 -23.56 4.87
C ASP A 78 2.64 -24.35 4.91
N ASP A 79 2.75 -25.67 5.07
CA ASP A 79 1.63 -26.61 5.13
C ASP A 79 0.48 -26.02 5.95
N GLU A 80 -0.70 -25.90 5.33
CA GLU A 80 -1.91 -25.40 5.99
C GLU A 80 -2.07 -26.09 7.35
N PRO A 81 -2.09 -25.36 8.48
CA PRO A 81 -2.49 -25.98 9.73
C PRO A 81 -3.93 -26.46 9.56
N ALA A 82 -4.13 -27.77 9.66
CA ALA A 82 -5.41 -28.43 9.42
C ALA A 82 -6.56 -27.63 10.05
N ALA A 83 -7.49 -27.18 9.22
CA ALA A 83 -8.62 -26.37 9.65
C ALA A 83 -9.34 -27.07 10.81
N THR A 84 -9.26 -26.49 12.01
CA THR A 84 -9.95 -27.03 13.19
C THR A 84 -11.43 -26.66 13.04
N PRO A 85 -12.36 -27.63 12.95
CA PRO A 85 -13.77 -27.31 12.78
C PRO A 85 -14.27 -26.52 13.99
N ARG A 86 -14.64 -25.25 13.78
CA ARG A 86 -15.28 -24.43 14.82
C ARG A 86 -16.74 -24.87 14.97
N PRO A 87 -17.22 -25.17 16.18
CA PRO A 87 -18.63 -25.49 16.38
C PRO A 87 -19.47 -24.27 16.00
N ARG A 88 -20.42 -24.48 15.10
CA ARG A 88 -21.38 -23.46 14.67
C ARG A 88 -22.23 -23.06 15.88
N ARG A 89 -22.02 -21.86 16.43
CA ARG A 89 -22.99 -21.28 17.38
C ARG A 89 -24.29 -21.07 16.63
N ARG A 90 -25.28 -21.94 16.88
CA ARG A 90 -26.67 -21.73 16.42
C ARG A 90 -27.16 -20.42 17.03
N TRP A 91 -27.60 -19.51 16.17
CA TRP A 91 -28.30 -18.31 16.58
C TRP A 91 -29.65 -18.74 17.17
N LEU A 92 -29.86 -18.51 18.47
CA LEU A 92 -31.15 -18.72 19.12
C LEU A 92 -31.96 -17.43 18.95
N PRO A 93 -33.12 -17.45 18.26
CA PRO A 93 -33.96 -16.27 18.16
C PRO A 93 -34.54 -15.93 19.54
N SER A 94 -34.42 -14.68 19.94
CA SER A 94 -34.76 -14.13 21.27
C SER A 94 -36.27 -13.97 21.54
N PHE A 95 -37.14 -14.73 20.86
CA PHE A 95 -38.60 -14.58 20.96
C PHE A 95 -39.28 -15.38 22.10
N LEU A 96 -38.53 -16.02 23.00
CA LEU A 96 -39.08 -16.76 24.15
C LEU A 96 -38.76 -16.13 25.52
N ALA A 97 -38.64 -14.81 25.60
CA ALA A 97 -38.64 -14.09 26.88
C ALA A 97 -39.96 -13.31 27.00
N ARG A 98 -40.99 -13.97 27.54
CA ARG A 98 -42.19 -13.32 28.06
C ARG A 98 -42.67 -14.06 29.31
#